data_AF-A0A7S2A164-F1
#
_entry.id   AF-A0A7S2A164-F1
#
_cell.length_a   1.000
_cell.length_b   1.000
_cell.length_c   1.000
_cell.angle_alpha   90.00
_cell.angle_beta   90.00
_cell.angle_gamma   90.00
#
_symmetry.space_group_name_H-M   'P 1'
#
loop_
_entity.id
_entity.type
_entity.pdbx_description
1 polymer ?
#
loop_
_entity_poly.entity_id
_entity_poly.type
_entity_poly.pdbx_seq_one_letter_code
_entity_poly.pdbx_strand_id
1 'polypeptide(L)'
;RLTVGGSIYSLIGSYGQAVPPQIHDHSAWVDDVSYMGVAVDTSKNFNPAYGDKPYYIHQAGTYMKTSVYNSSIIYDSPDYTPPAFYSPNVAKHCKGHSCSFASWGQHAHIPTPFKSDVLFLQQYRDCGNGVIEVTQAFQNGADPQDSSADTLTYLNTPWGGVRPTSLSDMLLSNPSEVLEVVDPLQPFGQASGNEFIP
;
A
#
# COMPACT_ATOMS: atom_id res chain seq x y z
N ARG A 1 10.71 4.02 14.65
CA ARG A 1 11.43 3.44 13.50
C ARG A 1 10.69 3.88 12.25
N LEU A 2 11.31 4.67 11.38
CA LEU A 2 10.81 4.83 10.00
C LEU A 2 11.11 3.49 9.33
N THR A 3 10.11 2.84 8.75
CA THR A 3 10.44 1.74 7.84
C THR A 3 11.01 2.32 6.56
N VAL A 4 11.68 1.45 5.83
CA VAL A 4 12.61 1.76 4.76
C VAL A 4 11.87 2.04 3.46
N GLY A 5 10.69 2.69 3.46
CA GLY A 5 9.80 2.81 2.29
C GLY A 5 8.94 4.09 2.20
N GLY A 6 9.07 5.04 3.15
CA GLY A 6 8.27 6.27 3.13
C GLY A 6 6.81 6.08 3.53
N SER A 7 6.48 5.05 4.31
CA SER A 7 5.11 4.78 4.79
C SER A 7 4.77 5.57 6.06
N ILE A 8 3.50 5.97 6.21
CA ILE A 8 2.96 6.53 7.46
C ILE A 8 2.28 5.41 8.24
N TYR A 9 2.74 5.13 9.46
CA TYR A 9 2.19 4.07 10.32
C TYR A 9 1.10 4.54 11.27
N SER A 10 1.09 5.84 11.56
CA SER A 10 0.10 6.41 12.45
C SER A 10 0.04 7.91 12.30
N LEU A 11 -1.16 8.46 12.49
CA LEU A 11 -1.38 9.89 12.64
C LEU A 11 -1.70 10.18 14.11
N ILE A 12 -1.10 11.23 14.67
CA ILE A 12 -1.36 11.66 16.04
C ILE A 12 -1.97 13.05 15.98
N GLY A 13 -3.17 13.19 16.53
CA GLY A 13 -3.92 14.45 16.59
C GLY A 13 -4.68 14.60 17.90
N SER A 14 -5.58 15.59 17.95
CA SER A 14 -6.49 15.79 19.09
C SER A 14 -7.41 14.59 19.36
N TYR A 15 -7.64 13.75 18.35
CA TYR A 15 -8.39 12.50 18.43
C TYR A 15 -7.55 11.31 18.98
N GLY A 16 -6.31 11.55 19.42
CA GLY A 16 -5.38 10.50 19.85
C GLY A 16 -4.51 9.99 18.70
N GLN A 17 -4.16 8.71 18.72
CA GLN A 17 -3.39 8.06 17.66
C GLN A 17 -4.31 7.20 16.79
N ALA A 18 -4.37 7.50 15.49
CA ALA A 18 -4.96 6.64 14.49
C ALA A 18 -3.87 5.74 13.88
N VAL A 19 -4.11 4.43 13.90
CA VAL A 19 -3.28 3.40 13.26
C VAL A 19 -4.19 2.62 12.32
N PRO A 20 -3.80 2.41 11.05
CA PRO A 20 -4.56 1.57 10.14
C PRO A 20 -4.73 0.14 10.66
N PRO A 21 -5.83 -0.55 10.31
CA PRO A 21 -6.04 -1.93 10.71
C PRO A 21 -5.18 -2.90 9.88
N GLN A 22 -4.54 -3.87 10.54
CA GLN A 22 -3.96 -5.06 9.91
C GLN A 22 -5.01 -6.16 9.75
N ILE A 23 -5.09 -6.77 8.55
CA ILE A 23 -5.99 -7.90 8.26
C ILE A 23 -5.27 -9.26 8.22
N HIS A 24 -3.95 -9.28 8.02
CA HIS A 24 -3.18 -10.50 7.82
C HIS A 24 -2.45 -10.97 9.10
N ASP A 25 -2.97 -12.05 9.71
CA ASP A 25 -2.52 -12.63 10.99
C ASP A 25 -1.04 -13.02 11.10
N HIS A 26 -0.33 -13.17 9.97
CA HIS A 26 1.07 -13.62 9.94
C HIS A 26 2.02 -12.69 9.19
N SER A 27 1.53 -11.56 8.69
CA SER A 27 2.33 -10.55 7.99
C SER A 27 2.21 -9.18 8.66
N ALA A 28 2.53 -9.14 9.95
CA ALA A 28 2.37 -7.95 10.78
C ALA A 28 3.05 -6.72 10.15
N TRP A 29 2.43 -5.54 10.35
CA TRP A 29 2.98 -4.22 10.01
C TRP A 29 3.09 -3.86 8.52
N VAL A 30 2.78 -4.77 7.58
CA VAL A 30 2.78 -4.46 6.14
C VAL A 30 1.53 -3.66 5.74
N ASP A 31 0.37 -3.97 6.32
CA ASP A 31 -0.89 -3.26 6.05
C ASP A 31 -1.21 -2.14 7.06
N ASP A 32 -0.41 -2.01 8.13
CA ASP A 32 -0.55 -0.93 9.14
C ASP A 32 0.00 0.41 8.62
N VAL A 33 -0.36 0.79 7.39
CA VAL A 33 0.18 1.97 6.71
C VAL A 33 -0.92 2.78 6.01
N SER A 34 -0.82 4.10 6.10
CA SER A 34 -1.73 5.05 5.46
C SER A 34 -1.11 5.66 4.22
N TYR A 35 -1.96 5.99 3.25
CA TYR A 35 -1.64 6.75 2.03
C TYR A 35 -0.59 6.08 1.15
N MET A 36 -0.67 4.76 1.02
CA MET A 36 0.16 3.97 0.13
C MET A 36 -0.53 3.73 -1.21
N GLY A 37 0.25 3.24 -2.18
CA GLY A 37 -0.22 2.89 -3.50
C GLY A 37 -0.17 1.39 -3.73
N VAL A 38 -1.11 0.93 -4.55
CA VAL A 38 -1.16 -0.42 -5.10
C VAL A 38 -1.33 -0.32 -6.60
N ALA A 39 -0.60 -1.14 -7.34
CA ALA A 39 -0.71 -1.22 -8.80
C ALA A 39 -0.97 -2.65 -9.25
N VAL A 40 -1.91 -2.81 -10.18
CA VAL A 40 -2.36 -4.11 -10.70
C VAL A 40 -2.42 -4.07 -12.22
N ASP A 41 -1.79 -5.07 -12.83
CA ASP A 41 -2.07 -5.47 -14.21
C ASP A 41 -3.25 -6.47 -14.19
N THR A 42 -4.43 -5.99 -14.53
CA THR A 42 -5.67 -6.79 -14.45
C THR A 42 -5.68 -7.93 -15.46
N SER A 43 -4.86 -7.87 -16.51
CA SER A 43 -4.75 -8.96 -17.49
C SER A 43 -3.94 -10.15 -16.97
N LYS A 44 -3.04 -9.91 -16.01
CA LYS A 44 -2.22 -10.94 -15.35
C LYS A 44 -2.83 -11.43 -14.04
N ASN A 45 -3.63 -10.61 -13.38
CA ASN A 45 -4.25 -10.92 -12.09
C ASN A 45 -5.21 -12.11 -12.19
N PHE A 46 -4.94 -13.19 -11.44
CA PHE A 46 -5.71 -14.45 -11.47
C PHE A 46 -5.88 -15.05 -12.88
N ASN A 47 -4.88 -14.88 -13.74
CA ASN A 47 -4.89 -15.45 -15.08
C ASN A 47 -4.33 -16.89 -15.06
N PRO A 48 -5.03 -17.88 -15.65
CA PRO A 48 -4.58 -19.28 -15.71
C PRO A 48 -3.20 -19.49 -16.34
N ALA A 49 -2.80 -18.63 -17.29
CA ALA A 49 -1.49 -18.69 -17.92
C ALA A 49 -0.34 -18.51 -16.93
N TYR A 50 -0.61 -17.89 -15.77
CA TYR A 50 0.33 -17.67 -14.69
C TYR A 50 -0.03 -18.46 -13.42
N GLY A 51 -0.84 -19.52 -13.56
CA GLY A 51 -1.22 -20.42 -12.46
C GLY A 51 -2.20 -19.80 -11.46
N ASP A 52 -3.10 -18.93 -11.94
CA ASP A 52 -4.17 -18.29 -11.17
C ASP A 52 -3.65 -17.53 -9.93
N LYS A 53 -2.47 -16.92 -10.07
CA LYS A 53 -1.82 -16.15 -9.00
C LYS A 53 -2.32 -14.70 -9.01
N PRO A 54 -2.46 -14.06 -7.83
CA PRO A 54 -2.75 -12.64 -7.77
C PRO A 54 -1.56 -11.84 -8.31
N TYR A 55 -1.85 -10.84 -9.14
CA TYR A 55 -0.90 -9.84 -9.59
C TYR A 55 -1.19 -8.56 -8.80
N TYR A 56 -0.30 -8.21 -7.87
CA TYR A 56 -0.56 -7.12 -6.93
C TYR A 56 0.77 -6.53 -6.46
N ILE A 57 1.15 -5.38 -7.03
CA ILE A 57 2.36 -4.66 -6.62
C ILE A 57 1.98 -3.69 -5.51
N HIS A 58 2.58 -3.88 -4.34
CA HIS A 58 2.24 -3.19 -3.11
C HIS A 58 3.39 -2.28 -2.66
N GLN A 59 3.08 -1.00 -2.42
CA GLN A 59 4.09 -0.07 -1.92
C GLN A 59 4.55 -0.41 -0.50
N ALA A 60 3.71 -1.00 0.34
CA ALA A 60 4.12 -1.31 1.72
C ALA A 60 5.06 -2.52 1.80
N GLY A 61 4.97 -3.44 0.85
CA GLY A 61 5.84 -4.60 0.76
C GLY A 61 5.07 -5.92 0.63
N THR A 62 5.74 -7.01 1.00
CA THR A 62 5.27 -8.38 0.76
C THR A 62 4.66 -8.99 2.02
N TYR A 63 3.55 -9.71 1.83
CA TYR A 63 2.94 -10.52 2.85
C TYR A 63 3.81 -11.73 3.18
N MET A 64 4.59 -11.61 4.24
CA MET A 64 5.37 -12.71 4.77
C MET A 64 4.44 -13.67 5.50
N LYS A 65 4.36 -14.93 5.07
CA LYS A 65 3.64 -15.98 5.79
C LYS A 65 4.64 -16.95 6.39
N THR A 66 4.49 -17.27 7.68
CA THR A 66 5.34 -18.23 8.39
C THR A 66 5.42 -19.59 7.67
N SER A 67 4.35 -20.00 6.98
CA SER A 67 4.29 -21.28 6.26
C SER A 67 5.11 -21.36 4.97
N VAL A 68 5.54 -20.23 4.37
CA VAL A 68 6.29 -20.22 3.10
C VAL A 68 7.78 -20.58 3.31
N TYR A 69 8.28 -20.49 4.54
CA TYR A 69 9.67 -20.82 4.89
C TYR A 69 9.90 -22.28 5.30
N ASN A 70 8.85 -23.11 5.32
CA ASN A 70 8.89 -24.45 5.91
C ASN A 70 9.54 -25.53 5.02
N SER A 71 10.40 -25.17 4.07
CA SER A 71 11.13 -26.16 3.25
C SER A 71 12.65 -26.12 3.34
N SER A 72 13.29 -25.10 3.94
CA SER A 72 14.77 -25.12 4.14
C SER A 72 15.34 -24.15 5.17
N ILE A 73 14.56 -23.27 5.82
CA ILE A 73 15.07 -22.35 6.84
C ILE A 73 14.24 -22.56 8.11
N ILE A 74 14.90 -23.13 9.12
CA ILE A 74 14.31 -23.44 10.43
C ILE A 74 13.90 -22.14 11.11
N TYR A 75 12.61 -21.80 11.01
CA TYR A 75 11.92 -20.96 11.96
C TYR A 75 10.50 -21.50 12.21
N ASP A 76 10.41 -22.80 12.45
CA ASP A 76 9.18 -23.47 12.89
C ASP A 76 9.03 -23.32 14.41
N SER A 77 8.92 -22.07 14.86
CA SER A 77 8.47 -21.74 16.20
C SER A 77 7.14 -21.01 16.09
N PRO A 78 6.11 -21.39 16.85
CA PRO A 78 4.86 -20.63 16.96
C PRO A 78 5.10 -19.19 17.45
N ASP A 79 6.30 -18.89 17.97
CA ASP A 79 6.72 -17.55 18.41
C ASP A 79 7.55 -16.78 17.36
N TYR A 80 7.79 -17.35 16.17
CA TYR A 80 8.55 -16.69 15.11
C TYR A 80 7.63 -15.98 14.12
N THR A 81 7.57 -14.65 14.26
CA THR A 81 7.07 -13.78 13.19
C THR A 81 8.27 -13.41 12.31
N PRO A 82 8.32 -13.84 11.02
CA PRO A 82 9.38 -13.41 10.12
C PRO A 82 9.42 -11.88 10.08
N PRO A 83 10.60 -11.26 9.95
CA PRO A 83 10.68 -9.82 9.83
C PRO A 83 9.88 -9.38 8.60
N ALA A 84 9.03 -8.36 8.78
CA ALA A 84 8.27 -7.77 7.68
C ALA A 84 9.20 -7.34 6.55
N PHE A 85 8.81 -7.65 5.31
CA PHE A 85 9.57 -7.29 4.12
C PHE A 85 8.92 -6.10 3.44
N TYR A 86 9.41 -4.92 3.80
CA TYR A 86 8.94 -3.67 3.23
C TYR A 86 9.54 -3.43 1.85
N SER A 87 8.80 -2.74 0.99
CA SER A 87 9.34 -2.26 -0.27
C SER A 87 10.57 -1.37 -0.05
N PRO A 88 11.70 -1.64 -0.72
CA PRO A 88 12.92 -0.87 -0.51
C PRO A 88 12.77 0.59 -0.95
N ASN A 89 13.17 1.53 -0.10
CA ASN A 89 13.34 2.92 -0.45
C ASN A 89 14.65 3.06 -1.20
N VAL A 90 14.53 3.44 -2.47
CA VAL A 90 15.65 3.61 -3.38
C VAL A 90 16.11 5.07 -3.46
N ALA A 91 15.27 6.01 -3.01
CA ALA A 91 15.66 7.41 -2.87
C ALA A 91 14.85 8.14 -1.80
N LYS A 92 15.48 9.12 -1.16
CA LYS A 92 14.86 10.04 -0.21
C LYS A 92 15.41 11.45 -0.38
N HIS A 93 14.53 12.44 -0.36
CA HIS A 93 14.91 13.85 -0.34
C HIS A 93 13.97 14.66 0.54
N CYS A 94 14.51 15.35 1.55
CA CYS A 94 13.74 16.25 2.41
C CYS A 94 14.26 17.68 2.26
N LYS A 95 13.36 18.64 2.11
CA LYS A 95 13.67 20.06 2.04
C LYS A 95 12.52 20.89 2.60
N GLY A 96 12.83 21.78 3.54
CA GLY A 96 11.82 22.61 4.21
C GLY A 96 10.78 21.73 4.91
N HIS A 97 9.51 21.96 4.59
CA HIS A 97 8.36 21.23 5.16
C HIS A 97 7.94 20.01 4.34
N SER A 98 8.77 19.55 3.39
CA SER A 98 8.46 18.40 2.53
C SER A 98 9.52 17.31 2.62
N CYS A 99 9.07 16.06 2.57
CA CYS A 99 9.91 14.87 2.40
C CYS A 99 9.36 13.99 1.27
N SER A 100 10.22 13.67 0.30
CA SER A 100 9.93 12.80 -0.83
C SER A 100 10.68 11.48 -0.71
N PHE A 101 10.04 10.41 -1.17
CA PHE A 101 10.51 9.04 -1.12
C PHE A 101 10.26 8.38 -2.48
N ALA A 102 11.21 7.59 -2.96
CA ALA A 102 11.00 6.63 -4.04
C ALA A 102 11.15 5.23 -3.48
N SER A 103 10.14 4.39 -3.67
CA SER A 103 10.10 3.02 -3.14
C SER A 103 9.84 2.04 -4.26
N TRP A 104 10.65 0.99 -4.34
CA TRP A 104 10.49 -0.05 -5.34
C TRP A 104 9.43 -1.05 -4.89
N GLY A 105 8.27 -1.00 -5.56
CA GLY A 105 7.12 -1.83 -5.27
C GLY A 105 7.46 -3.31 -5.29
N GLN A 106 6.91 -4.06 -4.35
CA GLN A 106 7.08 -5.52 -4.30
C GLN A 106 5.73 -6.18 -4.49
N HIS A 107 5.72 -7.37 -5.09
CA HIS A 107 4.49 -8.15 -5.13
C HIS A 107 4.07 -8.54 -3.70
N ALA A 108 2.79 -8.29 -3.38
CA ALA A 108 2.25 -8.57 -2.06
C ALA A 108 2.25 -10.06 -1.73
N HIS A 109 2.00 -10.91 -2.72
CA HIS A 109 1.83 -12.34 -2.50
C HIS A 109 3.08 -13.11 -2.91
N ILE A 110 3.57 -13.97 -2.03
CA ILE A 110 4.66 -14.90 -2.30
C ILE A 110 4.26 -16.35 -2.02
N PRO A 111 4.86 -17.33 -2.72
CA PRO A 111 5.72 -17.14 -3.90
C PRO A 111 4.93 -16.64 -5.11
N THR A 112 5.59 -15.87 -5.98
CA THR A 112 4.98 -15.30 -7.19
C THR A 112 5.92 -15.48 -8.40
N PRO A 113 5.37 -15.74 -9.60
CA PRO A 113 6.16 -15.76 -10.85
C PRO A 113 6.39 -14.35 -11.41
N PHE A 114 5.74 -13.33 -10.86
CA PHE A 114 5.75 -11.98 -11.40
C PHE A 114 6.94 -11.15 -10.89
N LYS A 115 7.43 -10.25 -11.74
CA LYS A 115 8.36 -9.18 -11.35
C LYS A 115 7.59 -7.88 -11.11
N SER A 116 8.24 -6.91 -10.47
CA SER A 116 7.70 -5.57 -10.30
C SER A 116 8.60 -4.57 -10.99
N ASP A 117 8.08 -3.91 -12.02
CA ASP A 117 8.75 -2.82 -12.72
C ASP A 117 8.28 -1.43 -12.23
N VAL A 118 7.72 -1.33 -11.00
CA VAL A 118 7.07 -0.10 -10.50
C VAL A 118 7.85 0.60 -9.40
N LEU A 119 8.12 1.90 -9.58
CA LEU A 119 8.56 2.80 -8.52
C LEU A 119 7.40 3.68 -8.04
N PHE A 120 7.12 3.63 -6.75
CA PHE A 120 6.20 4.54 -6.08
C PHE A 120 6.97 5.79 -5.64
N LEU A 121 6.55 6.96 -6.13
CA LEU A 121 7.07 8.25 -5.72
C LEU A 121 6.05 8.90 -4.78
N GLN A 122 6.46 9.18 -3.56
CA GLN A 122 5.59 9.73 -2.52
C GLN A 122 6.22 10.97 -1.92
N GLN A 123 5.49 12.08 -1.88
CA GLN A 123 5.86 13.27 -1.11
C GLN A 123 4.82 13.51 -0.02
N TYR A 124 5.33 13.83 1.18
CA TYR A 124 4.55 14.40 2.27
C TYR A 124 5.00 15.83 2.47
N ARG A 125 4.03 16.73 2.64
CA ARG A 125 4.26 18.13 2.95
C ARG A 125 3.41 18.55 4.14
N ASP A 126 4.06 19.14 5.13
CA ASP A 126 3.37 19.84 6.21
C ASP A 126 2.92 21.22 5.71
N CYS A 127 1.61 21.41 5.60
CA CYS A 127 0.98 22.65 5.15
C CYS A 127 0.63 23.58 6.33
N GLY A 128 0.95 23.19 7.57
CA GLY A 128 0.56 23.88 8.79
C GLY A 128 -0.88 23.58 9.19
N ASN A 129 -1.27 24.06 10.38
CA ASN A 129 -2.63 23.92 10.93
C ASN A 129 -3.17 22.48 10.97
N GLY A 130 -2.29 21.49 11.12
CA GLY A 130 -2.66 20.07 11.16
C GLY A 130 -2.99 19.48 9.78
N VAL A 131 -2.68 20.17 8.68
CA VAL A 131 -2.89 19.68 7.32
C VAL A 131 -1.59 19.06 6.79
N ILE A 132 -1.69 17.80 6.37
CA ILE A 132 -0.62 17.09 5.64
C ILE A 132 -1.09 16.89 4.21
N GLU A 133 -0.35 17.42 3.25
CA GLU A 133 -0.53 17.12 1.84
C GLU A 133 0.26 15.86 1.48
N VAL A 134 -0.40 14.95 0.76
CA VAL A 134 0.17 13.70 0.29
C VAL A 134 0.10 13.68 -1.22
N THR A 135 1.24 13.75 -1.90
CA THR A 135 1.34 13.68 -3.37
C THR A 135 1.98 12.36 -3.77
N GLN A 136 1.29 11.58 -4.61
CA GLN A 136 1.77 10.28 -5.07
C GLN A 136 1.86 10.23 -6.60
N ALA A 137 2.90 9.57 -7.11
CA ALA A 137 3.04 9.22 -8.51
C ALA A 137 3.57 7.79 -8.64
N PHE A 138 3.19 7.14 -9.74
CA PHE A 138 3.56 5.75 -10.05
C PHE A 138 4.37 5.79 -11.33
N GLN A 139 5.62 5.35 -11.26
CA GLN A 139 6.46 5.21 -12.44
C GLN A 139 6.50 3.73 -12.82
N ASN A 140 5.91 3.41 -13.97
CA ASN A 140 6.09 2.11 -14.61
C ASN A 140 7.37 2.14 -15.44
N GLY A 141 8.37 1.36 -15.03
CA GLY A 141 9.66 1.21 -15.70
C GLY A 141 9.72 0.04 -16.68
N ALA A 142 8.60 -0.63 -16.96
CA ALA A 142 8.57 -1.74 -17.88
C ALA A 142 8.89 -1.29 -19.32
N ASP A 143 9.59 -2.14 -20.08
CA ASP A 143 9.93 -1.86 -21.47
C ASP A 143 8.65 -1.90 -22.34
N PRO A 144 8.24 -0.80 -22.99
CA PRO A 144 7.03 -0.78 -23.80
C PRO A 144 7.10 -1.68 -25.04
N GLN A 145 8.28 -2.18 -25.42
CA GLN A 145 8.46 -3.12 -26.53
C GLN A 145 8.39 -4.59 -26.08
N ASP A 146 8.50 -4.85 -24.77
CA ASP A 146 8.36 -6.19 -24.22
C ASP A 146 6.86 -6.53 -24.10
N SER A 147 6.36 -7.44 -24.93
CA SER A 147 4.96 -7.89 -24.89
C SER A 147 4.56 -8.57 -23.57
N SER A 148 5.53 -8.92 -22.72
CA SER A 148 5.31 -9.45 -21.36
C SER A 148 5.45 -8.40 -20.25
N ALA A 149 5.74 -7.14 -20.61
CA ALA A 149 5.84 -6.00 -19.71
C ALA A 149 4.57 -5.77 -18.89
N ASP A 150 4.73 -5.09 -17.77
CA ASP A 150 3.61 -4.73 -16.90
C ASP A 150 2.76 -3.63 -17.53
N THR A 151 1.46 -3.91 -17.70
CA THR A 151 0.47 -2.90 -18.09
C THR A 151 -0.42 -2.61 -16.89
N LEU A 152 -0.05 -1.61 -16.09
CA LEU A 152 -0.78 -1.26 -14.88
C LEU A 152 -2.12 -0.61 -15.25
N THR A 153 -3.19 -1.40 -15.22
CA THR A 153 -4.54 -0.98 -15.60
C THR A 153 -5.40 -0.56 -14.42
N TYR A 154 -4.97 -0.85 -13.20
CA TYR A 154 -5.67 -0.48 -11.98
C TYR A 154 -4.67 0.04 -10.95
N LEU A 155 -4.98 1.19 -10.37
CA LEU A 155 -4.23 1.82 -9.28
C LEU A 155 -5.21 2.02 -8.13
N ASN A 156 -4.87 1.53 -6.94
CA ASN A 156 -5.62 1.84 -5.73
C ASN A 156 -4.79 2.84 -4.91
N THR A 157 -5.32 4.06 -4.81
CA THR A 157 -4.71 5.18 -4.08
C THR A 157 -5.74 6.27 -3.73
N PRO A 158 -5.66 6.88 -2.53
CA PRO A 158 -4.80 6.47 -1.43
C PRO A 158 -5.31 5.14 -0.83
N TRP A 159 -4.39 4.21 -0.58
CA TRP A 159 -4.67 2.98 0.15
C TRP A 159 -4.26 3.12 1.61
N GLY A 160 -5.09 2.66 2.53
CA GLY A 160 -4.88 2.70 3.97
C GLY A 160 -6.19 2.45 4.68
N GLY A 161 -6.23 2.61 6.00
CA GLY A 161 -7.49 2.55 6.71
C GLY A 161 -7.52 3.33 8.01
N VAL A 162 -8.71 3.50 8.56
CA VAL A 162 -9.00 4.17 9.82
C VAL A 162 -9.96 3.32 10.64
N ARG A 163 -10.07 3.64 11.92
CA ARG A 163 -11.12 3.09 12.78
C ARG A 163 -12.34 4.02 12.72
N PRO A 164 -13.50 3.60 12.18
CA PRO A 164 -14.67 4.46 12.05
C PRO A 164 -15.19 5.04 13.37
N THR A 165 -14.91 4.38 14.51
CA THR A 165 -15.28 4.90 15.83
C THR A 165 -14.46 6.12 16.27
N SER A 166 -13.38 6.44 15.56
CA SER A 166 -12.47 7.56 15.87
C SER A 166 -12.34 8.53 14.71
N LEU A 167 -12.47 8.06 13.47
CA LEU A 167 -12.46 8.85 12.24
C LEU A 167 -13.62 8.38 11.35
N SER A 168 -14.82 8.87 11.62
CA SER A 168 -16.07 8.44 10.95
C SER A 168 -16.33 9.13 9.63
N ASP A 169 -15.76 10.32 9.43
CA ASP A 169 -16.14 11.20 8.35
C ASP A 169 -15.07 11.19 7.26
N MET A 170 -15.47 10.81 6.04
CA MET A 170 -14.64 10.93 4.83
C MET A 170 -15.31 11.93 3.90
N LEU A 171 -14.56 12.96 3.50
CA LEU A 171 -15.01 13.98 2.57
C LEU A 171 -14.28 13.80 1.25
N LEU A 172 -15.04 13.58 0.17
CA LEU A 172 -14.49 13.48 -1.19
C LEU A 172 -14.77 14.77 -1.94
N SER A 173 -13.70 15.38 -2.45
CA SER A 173 -13.81 16.51 -3.37
C SER A 173 -13.94 16.00 -4.80
N ASN A 174 -14.89 16.55 -5.55
CA ASN A 174 -14.98 16.34 -6.99
C ASN A 174 -14.37 17.52 -7.78
N PRO A 175 -14.22 17.44 -9.12
CA PRO A 175 -13.68 18.55 -9.91
C PRO A 175 -14.47 19.86 -9.83
N SER A 176 -15.68 19.85 -9.26
CA SER A 176 -16.50 21.04 -8.97
C SER A 176 -16.31 21.56 -7.54
N GLU A 177 -15.33 21.04 -6.81
CA GLU A 177 -14.96 21.41 -5.43
C GLU A 177 -16.06 21.17 -4.38
N VAL A 178 -17.07 20.36 -4.70
CA VAL A 178 -18.08 19.95 -3.74
C VAL A 178 -17.49 18.82 -2.89
N LEU A 179 -17.54 18.98 -1.57
CA LEU A 179 -17.17 17.96 -0.60
C LEU A 179 -18.40 17.10 -0.27
N GLU A 180 -18.39 15.86 -0.70
CA GLU A 180 -19.43 14.89 -0.36
C GLU A 180 -19.00 14.05 0.84
N VAL A 181 -19.89 13.92 1.82
CA VAL A 181 -19.69 13.02 2.96
C VAL A 181 -19.94 11.59 2.50
N VAL A 182 -18.98 10.71 2.72
CA VAL A 182 -19.12 9.28 2.49
C VAL A 182 -19.64 8.63 3.78
N ASP A 183 -20.92 8.22 3.77
CA ASP A 183 -21.59 7.55 4.90
C ASP A 183 -22.58 6.48 4.38
N PRO A 184 -22.50 5.21 4.82
CA PRO A 184 -21.48 4.67 5.71
C PRO A 184 -20.14 4.47 5.00
N LEU A 185 -19.07 4.64 5.77
CA LEU A 185 -17.74 4.17 5.41
C LEU A 185 -17.82 2.67 5.05
N GLN A 186 -17.44 2.33 3.82
CA GLN A 186 -17.57 0.96 3.31
C GLN A 186 -16.47 0.07 3.87
N PRO A 187 -16.77 -1.12 4.41
CA PRO A 187 -15.72 -2.05 4.83
C PRO A 187 -14.86 -2.51 3.64
N PHE A 188 -13.58 -2.74 3.88
CA PHE A 188 -12.67 -3.33 2.90
C PHE A 188 -13.23 -4.65 2.34
N GLY A 189 -13.16 -4.83 1.02
CA GLY A 189 -13.52 -6.09 0.35
C GLY A 189 -15.00 -6.31 0.08
N GLN A 190 -15.88 -5.31 0.25
CA GLN A 190 -17.28 -5.42 -0.20
C GLN A 190 -17.45 -5.02 -1.68
N ALA A 191 -18.18 -5.84 -2.42
CA ALA A 191 -18.22 -5.88 -3.89
C ALA A 191 -18.96 -4.72 -4.60
N SER A 192 -19.32 -3.64 -3.91
CA SER A 192 -20.17 -2.57 -4.46
C SER A 192 -19.42 -1.51 -5.30
N GLY A 193 -18.20 -1.79 -5.74
CA GLY A 193 -17.64 -1.18 -6.95
C GLY A 193 -16.76 0.06 -6.75
N ASN A 194 -16.48 0.47 -5.51
CA ASN A 194 -15.36 1.36 -5.24
C ASN A 194 -14.59 0.81 -4.03
N GLU A 195 -13.34 0.36 -4.23
CA GLU A 195 -12.42 0.12 -3.12
C GLU A 195 -12.01 1.47 -2.51
N PHE A 196 -12.93 2.14 -1.83
CA PHE A 196 -12.57 3.18 -0.88
C PHE A 196 -12.42 2.47 0.45
N ILE A 197 -11.18 2.37 0.92
CA ILE A 197 -10.93 1.87 2.26
C ILE A 197 -11.05 3.06 3.21
N PRO A 198 -11.97 3.03 4.18
CA PRO A 198 -11.94 3.92 5.32
C PRO A 198 -10.69 3.64 6.16
#